data_AF-A0A7S1EAZ2-F1
#
_entry.id   AF-A0A7S1EAZ2-F1
#
_cell.length_a   1.000
_cell.length_b   1.000
_cell.length_c   1.000
_cell.angle_alpha   90.00
_cell.angle_beta   90.00
_cell.angle_gamma   90.00
#
_symmetry.space_group_name_H-M   'P 1'
#
loop_
_entity.id
_entity.type
_entity.pdbx_description
1 polymer ?
#
loop_
_entity_poly.entity_id
_entity_poly.type
_entity_poly.pdbx_seq_one_letter_code
_entity_poly.pdbx_strand_id
1 'polypeptide(L)'
;CTLRLPTVATSTHSSPSLRASTQALLSLVLSIALLPSHTSAMVKPVLQTDFTASKGNALQACVASALELELGDVPNFIATDDPYKSLRGFLGTKGLGFMKVGLEEGVLPFAVCEEDTKSVCIIAGPSPRGSHKHCVVAEACGTGLRGIMDPHPDATMLGGPPVWAGFFVKLDPK
;
A
#
# COMPACT_ATOMS: atom_id res chain seq x y z
N CYS A 1 21.33 -41.05 57.56
CA CYS A 1 21.31 -41.17 59.03
C CYS A 1 21.44 -39.76 59.61
N THR A 2 20.30 -39.22 60.07
CA THR A 2 20.11 -38.27 61.18
C THR A 2 20.84 -36.91 61.20
N LEU A 3 20.11 -35.89 60.73
CA LEU A 3 19.74 -34.64 61.44
C LEU A 3 20.55 -34.23 62.69
N ARG A 4 20.99 -32.97 62.72
CA ARG A 4 20.89 -32.07 63.90
C ARG A 4 21.03 -30.60 63.48
N LEU A 5 20.01 -29.81 63.79
CA LEU A 5 20.04 -28.35 63.91
C LEU A 5 20.33 -27.97 65.37
N PRO A 6 20.96 -26.82 65.59
CA PRO A 6 20.49 -25.84 66.60
C PRO A 6 20.68 -24.39 66.05
N THR A 7 20.19 -23.28 66.60
CA THR A 7 19.20 -22.89 67.61
C THR A 7 18.97 -21.38 67.37
N VAL A 8 17.78 -20.92 67.70
CA VAL A 8 17.25 -19.55 67.65
C VAL A 8 18.11 -18.52 68.41
N ALA A 9 18.23 -17.30 67.86
CA ALA A 9 18.37 -16.09 68.65
C ALA A 9 17.66 -14.90 67.96
N THR A 10 16.67 -14.36 68.65
CA THR A 10 15.98 -13.10 68.38
C THR A 10 16.86 -11.90 68.71
N SER A 11 16.87 -10.88 67.87
CA SER A 11 17.35 -9.55 68.23
C SER A 11 16.60 -8.50 67.41
N THR A 12 15.80 -7.72 68.12
CA THR A 12 15.13 -6.49 67.69
C THR A 12 16.15 -5.37 67.51
N HIS A 13 16.20 -4.73 66.35
CA HIS A 13 16.72 -3.37 66.27
C HIS A 13 15.99 -2.51 65.25
N SER A 14 15.49 -1.42 65.81
CA SER A 14 14.98 -0.15 65.30
C SER A 14 15.55 0.34 63.97
N SER A 15 14.66 1.00 63.24
CA SER A 15 14.79 1.75 61.98
C SER A 15 16.09 2.54 61.78
N PRO A 16 16.45 2.76 60.51
CA PRO A 16 16.56 4.13 60.04
C PRO A 16 15.80 4.39 58.74
N SER A 17 15.09 5.52 58.76
CA SER A 17 14.67 6.31 57.62
C SER A 17 15.77 6.39 56.55
N LEU A 18 15.49 5.88 55.34
CA LEU A 18 16.24 6.24 54.15
C LEU A 18 15.27 6.60 53.03
N ARG A 19 15.22 7.90 52.76
CA ARG A 19 14.85 8.49 51.48
C ARG A 19 15.71 7.84 50.38
N ALA A 20 15.13 7.00 49.54
CA ALA A 20 15.52 6.77 48.14
C ALA A 20 14.73 5.59 47.55
N SER A 21 13.69 5.89 46.79
CA SER A 21 13.21 5.02 45.71
C SER A 21 12.60 5.93 44.65
N THR A 22 13.45 6.36 43.71
CA THR A 22 13.40 5.88 42.32
C THR A 22 12.08 6.30 41.67
N GLN A 23 11.89 7.55 41.24
CA GLN A 23 12.45 8.08 39.98
C GLN A 23 12.57 7.04 38.83
N ALA A 24 11.64 6.08 38.76
CA ALA A 24 11.54 5.09 37.69
C ALA A 24 10.11 5.05 37.09
N LEU A 25 9.45 6.21 37.01
CA LEU A 25 8.15 6.36 36.34
C LEU A 25 8.10 7.55 35.36
N LEU A 26 9.23 8.22 35.12
CA LEU A 26 9.34 9.34 34.19
C LEU A 26 10.34 9.08 33.05
N SER A 27 10.41 7.83 32.58
CA SER A 27 11.08 7.49 31.31
C SER A 27 10.17 6.74 30.33
N LEU A 28 8.86 7.02 30.37
CA LEU A 28 8.06 6.95 29.14
C LEU A 28 8.32 8.24 28.35
N VAL A 29 9.59 8.42 28.01
CA VAL A 29 10.07 9.43 27.06
C VAL A 29 9.38 9.10 25.75
N LEU A 30 8.33 9.85 25.44
CA LEU A 30 8.35 10.70 24.26
C LEU A 30 8.93 10.02 23.00
N SER A 31 8.48 8.80 22.73
CA SER A 31 8.81 8.02 21.54
C SER A 31 7.53 7.54 20.86
N ILE A 32 6.43 8.30 21.03
CA ILE A 32 5.46 8.40 19.94
C ILE A 32 6.25 9.11 18.85
N ALA A 33 6.88 8.29 18.02
CA ALA A 33 7.58 8.71 16.83
C ALA A 33 6.74 9.80 16.17
N LEU A 34 7.40 10.86 15.73
CA LEU A 34 6.96 11.56 14.55
C LEU A 34 6.83 10.48 13.46
N LEU A 35 5.68 9.80 13.42
CA LEU A 35 5.32 8.99 12.28
C LEU A 35 5.33 10.00 11.13
N PRO A 36 6.14 9.78 10.09
CA PRO A 36 6.10 10.66 8.94
C PRO A 36 4.65 10.76 8.52
N SER A 37 4.11 11.98 8.53
CA SER A 37 2.79 12.29 8.03
C SER A 37 2.76 11.74 6.61
N HIS A 38 2.15 10.58 6.40
CA HIS A 38 2.18 9.88 5.13
C HIS A 38 1.44 10.73 4.09
N THR A 39 2.12 11.66 3.43
CA THR A 39 1.56 12.49 2.37
C THR A 39 1.18 11.54 1.25
N SER A 40 -0.11 11.29 1.03
CA SER A 40 -0.57 10.40 -0.04
C SER A 40 0.07 10.79 -1.36
N ALA A 41 0.42 9.82 -2.20
CA ALA A 41 0.70 10.15 -3.59
C ALA A 41 -0.54 10.88 -4.15
N MET A 42 -0.37 12.09 -4.66
CA MET A 42 -1.43 12.81 -5.35
C MET A 42 -1.31 12.51 -6.83
N VAL A 43 -2.41 12.12 -7.45
CA VAL A 43 -2.51 11.90 -8.90
C VAL A 43 -3.58 12.83 -9.46
N LYS A 44 -3.43 13.27 -10.71
CA LYS A 44 -4.47 14.03 -11.42
C LYS A 44 -5.66 13.09 -11.71
N PRO A 45 -6.86 13.31 -11.14
CA PRO A 45 -7.99 12.42 -11.38
C PRO A 45 -8.47 12.53 -12.83
N VAL A 46 -8.62 11.38 -13.49
CA VAL A 46 -9.19 11.23 -14.82
C VAL A 46 -10.28 10.18 -14.70
N LEU A 47 -11.51 10.57 -15.03
CA LEU A 47 -12.67 9.70 -14.92
C LEU A 47 -12.87 8.90 -16.21
N GLN A 48 -13.37 7.68 -16.06
CA GLN A 48 -13.81 6.85 -17.18
C GLN A 48 -15.09 7.42 -17.79
N THR A 49 -15.27 7.20 -19.08
CA THR A 49 -16.41 7.69 -19.87
C THR A 49 -17.18 6.58 -20.57
N ASP A 50 -16.59 5.38 -20.66
CA ASP A 50 -17.23 4.17 -21.17
C ASP A 50 -17.36 3.15 -20.04
N PHE A 51 -18.61 2.80 -19.72
CA PHE A 51 -19.00 1.91 -18.62
C PHE A 51 -19.38 0.51 -19.12
N THR A 52 -19.13 0.20 -20.39
CA THR A 52 -19.47 -1.11 -20.97
C THR A 52 -18.78 -2.24 -20.19
N ALA A 53 -19.55 -3.19 -19.68
CA ALA A 53 -18.99 -4.29 -18.89
C ALA A 53 -17.89 -5.04 -19.68
N SER A 54 -16.74 -5.23 -19.05
CA SER A 54 -15.55 -5.88 -19.63
C SER A 54 -14.93 -5.21 -20.87
N LYS A 55 -15.43 -4.04 -21.30
CA LYS A 55 -14.93 -3.28 -22.46
C LYS A 55 -14.74 -1.78 -22.23
N GLY A 56 -15.22 -1.28 -21.09
CA GLY A 56 -15.11 0.10 -20.69
C GLY A 56 -13.67 0.55 -20.49
N ASN A 57 -13.49 1.85 -20.27
CA ASN A 57 -12.18 2.49 -20.29
C ASN A 57 -11.58 2.78 -18.91
N ALA A 58 -11.94 2.00 -17.89
CA ALA A 58 -11.39 2.12 -16.53
C ALA A 58 -9.85 2.08 -16.51
N LEU A 59 -9.24 1.12 -17.23
CA LEU A 59 -7.78 0.99 -17.29
C LEU A 59 -7.12 2.17 -18.01
N GLN A 60 -7.74 2.70 -19.06
CA GLN A 60 -7.28 3.89 -19.78
C GLN A 60 -7.24 5.10 -18.82
N ALA A 61 -8.33 5.32 -18.07
CA ALA A 61 -8.44 6.39 -17.11
C ALA A 61 -7.42 6.26 -15.95
N CYS A 62 -7.21 5.07 -15.41
CA CYS A 62 -6.17 4.83 -14.40
C CYS A 62 -4.76 5.15 -14.92
N VAL A 63 -4.43 4.72 -16.15
CA VAL A 63 -3.12 5.03 -16.77
C VAL A 63 -3.00 6.52 -17.04
N ALA A 64 -4.06 7.19 -17.52
CA ALA A 64 -4.07 8.63 -17.73
C ALA A 64 -3.80 9.38 -16.42
N SER A 65 -4.45 9.00 -15.33
CA SER A 65 -4.20 9.60 -14.01
C SER A 65 -2.81 9.35 -13.47
N ALA A 66 -2.32 8.11 -13.55
CA ALA A 66 -1.02 7.75 -13.01
C ALA A 66 0.14 8.43 -13.77
N LEU A 67 -0.06 8.77 -15.05
CA LEU A 67 0.91 9.47 -15.89
C LEU A 67 0.59 10.95 -16.11
N GLU A 68 -0.45 11.48 -15.43
CA GLU A 68 -0.94 12.85 -15.54
C GLU A 68 -1.28 13.32 -16.97
N LEU A 69 -1.82 12.41 -17.78
CA LEU A 69 -2.22 12.67 -19.17
C LEU A 69 -3.73 12.97 -19.28
N GLU A 70 -4.14 13.53 -20.41
CA GLU A 70 -5.56 13.59 -20.77
C GLU A 70 -6.07 12.21 -21.19
N LEU A 71 -7.37 11.94 -20.97
CA LEU A 71 -7.97 10.65 -21.31
C LEU A 71 -7.78 10.30 -22.80
N GLY A 72 -7.91 11.30 -23.68
CA GLY A 72 -7.77 11.14 -25.13
C GLY A 72 -6.36 10.77 -25.60
N ASP A 73 -5.34 11.00 -24.78
CA ASP A 73 -3.93 10.72 -25.11
C ASP A 73 -3.51 9.28 -24.75
N VAL A 74 -4.40 8.53 -24.10
CA VAL A 74 -4.16 7.15 -23.66
C VAL A 74 -5.08 6.21 -24.45
N PRO A 75 -4.58 5.10 -25.04
CA PRO A 75 -5.44 4.14 -25.74
C PRO A 75 -6.42 3.43 -24.80
N ASN A 76 -7.62 3.11 -25.28
CA ASN A 76 -8.47 2.12 -24.61
C ASN A 76 -7.90 0.71 -24.84
N PHE A 77 -7.01 0.27 -23.94
CA PHE A 77 -6.31 -1.01 -24.09
C PHE A 77 -7.25 -2.22 -24.15
N ILE A 78 -8.36 -2.18 -23.41
CA ILE A 78 -9.32 -3.30 -23.32
C ILE A 78 -10.10 -3.48 -24.63
N ALA A 79 -10.15 -2.44 -25.48
CA ALA A 79 -10.78 -2.53 -26.80
C ALA A 79 -9.93 -3.31 -27.84
N THR A 80 -8.71 -3.73 -27.49
CA THR A 80 -7.81 -4.47 -28.37
C THR A 80 -7.81 -5.97 -28.06
N ASP A 81 -7.41 -6.81 -29.03
CA ASP A 81 -7.31 -8.26 -28.85
C ASP A 81 -6.28 -8.67 -27.78
N ASP A 82 -5.22 -7.88 -27.61
CA ASP A 82 -4.20 -8.06 -26.57
C ASP A 82 -3.97 -6.74 -25.81
N PRO A 83 -4.76 -6.50 -24.75
CA PRO A 83 -4.68 -5.27 -23.97
C PRO A 83 -3.30 -5.00 -23.39
N TYR A 84 -2.58 -6.04 -22.97
CA TYR A 84 -1.26 -5.88 -22.35
C TYR A 84 -0.17 -5.60 -23.37
N LYS A 85 -0.27 -6.15 -24.59
CA LYS A 85 0.61 -5.74 -25.69
C LYS A 85 0.35 -4.29 -26.08
N SER A 86 -0.92 -3.87 -26.18
CA SER A 86 -1.25 -2.46 -26.45
C SER A 86 -0.72 -1.53 -25.35
N LEU A 87 -0.89 -1.90 -24.09
CA LEU A 87 -0.40 -1.13 -22.93
C LEU A 87 1.12 -1.00 -22.93
N ARG A 88 1.85 -2.11 -23.12
CA ARG A 88 3.32 -2.08 -23.19
C ARG A 88 3.83 -1.30 -24.38
N GLY A 89 3.17 -1.39 -25.53
CA GLY A 89 3.51 -0.60 -26.72
C GLY A 89 3.39 0.90 -26.45
N PHE A 90 2.28 1.33 -25.86
CA PHE A 90 2.07 2.72 -25.45
C PHE A 90 3.12 3.20 -24.43
N LEU A 91 3.34 2.45 -23.36
CA LEU A 91 4.30 2.82 -22.31
C LEU A 91 5.74 2.84 -22.84
N GLY A 92 6.07 1.97 -23.79
CA GLY A 92 7.37 1.96 -24.47
C GLY A 92 7.68 3.29 -25.18
N THR A 93 6.67 3.96 -25.76
CA THR A 93 6.84 5.31 -26.35
C THR A 93 7.22 6.38 -25.32
N LYS A 94 7.02 6.09 -24.03
CA LYS A 94 7.33 6.98 -22.90
C LYS A 94 8.57 6.52 -22.12
N GLY A 95 9.30 5.50 -22.62
CA GLY A 95 10.43 4.91 -21.89
C GLY A 95 10.02 4.14 -20.63
N LEU A 96 8.78 3.64 -20.59
CA LEU A 96 8.22 2.91 -19.45
C LEU A 96 7.83 1.47 -19.84
N GLY A 97 7.93 0.57 -18.87
CA GLY A 97 7.39 -0.78 -18.91
C GLY A 97 6.22 -0.93 -17.93
N PHE A 98 5.53 -2.06 -18.02
CA PHE A 98 4.44 -2.41 -17.11
C PHE A 98 4.70 -3.79 -16.49
N MET A 99 4.95 -3.80 -15.18
CA MET A 99 5.16 -5.02 -14.41
C MET A 99 3.87 -5.38 -13.68
N LYS A 100 3.24 -6.49 -14.09
CA LYS A 100 2.04 -7.02 -13.44
C LYS A 100 2.43 -8.08 -12.41
N VAL A 101 1.96 -7.90 -11.19
CA VAL A 101 2.22 -8.77 -10.04
C VAL A 101 0.88 -9.36 -9.59
N GLY A 102 0.79 -10.69 -9.49
CA GLY A 102 -0.36 -11.37 -8.89
C GLY A 102 -0.37 -11.16 -7.39
N LEU A 103 -1.56 -11.04 -6.81
CA LEU A 103 -1.73 -10.82 -5.37
C LEU A 103 -2.49 -11.99 -4.74
N GLU A 104 -2.09 -12.35 -3.53
CA GLU A 104 -2.83 -13.26 -2.66
C GLU A 104 -3.43 -12.42 -1.53
N GLU A 105 -4.76 -12.50 -1.35
CA GLU A 105 -5.51 -11.71 -0.35
C GLU A 105 -5.20 -10.20 -0.37
N GLY A 106 -4.90 -9.65 -1.55
CA GLY A 106 -4.59 -8.23 -1.73
C GLY A 106 -3.21 -7.77 -1.26
N VAL A 107 -2.30 -8.70 -0.97
CA VAL A 107 -0.96 -8.40 -0.45
C VAL A 107 0.10 -8.61 -1.53
N LEU A 108 1.09 -7.71 -1.58
CA LEU A 108 2.25 -7.87 -2.46
C LEU A 108 3.16 -9.00 -1.95
N PRO A 109 3.70 -9.84 -2.85
CA PRO A 109 4.64 -10.91 -2.47
C PRO A 109 6.04 -10.39 -2.08
N PHE A 110 6.26 -9.08 -2.16
CA PHE A 110 7.50 -8.40 -1.79
C PHE A 110 7.18 -7.03 -1.18
N ALA A 111 8.10 -6.51 -0.37
CA ALA A 111 7.99 -5.17 0.16
C ALA A 111 8.52 -4.13 -0.85
N VAL A 112 7.74 -3.09 -1.09
CA VAL A 112 8.21 -1.86 -1.76
C VAL A 112 8.95 -1.02 -0.71
N CYS A 113 10.17 -0.60 -1.04
CA CYS A 113 11.04 0.14 -0.13
C CYS A 113 10.37 1.45 0.34
N GLU A 114 10.50 1.79 1.63
CA GLU A 114 9.92 3.02 2.18
C GLU A 114 10.69 4.29 1.74
N GLU A 115 11.97 4.12 1.36
CA GLU A 115 12.84 5.18 0.87
C GLU A 115 12.44 5.65 -0.54
N ASP A 116 11.87 4.74 -1.33
CA ASP A 116 11.19 5.06 -2.56
C ASP A 116 9.82 5.63 -2.18
N THR A 117 9.70 6.96 -2.17
CA THR A 117 8.45 7.65 -1.93
C THR A 117 7.31 7.01 -2.73
N LYS A 118 6.49 6.20 -2.05
CA LYS A 118 5.10 5.88 -2.39
C LYS A 118 4.89 5.56 -3.87
N SER A 119 5.16 4.31 -4.25
CA SER A 119 5.05 3.87 -5.64
C SER A 119 3.60 3.87 -6.11
N VAL A 120 3.27 4.76 -7.04
CA VAL A 120 1.98 4.76 -7.74
C VAL A 120 1.88 3.52 -8.60
N CYS A 121 0.77 2.80 -8.44
CA CYS A 121 0.48 1.58 -9.17
C CYS A 121 -1.01 1.54 -9.56
N ILE A 122 -1.36 0.61 -10.43
CA ILE A 122 -2.75 0.29 -10.74
C ILE A 122 -3.06 -1.04 -10.08
N ILE A 123 -4.14 -1.12 -9.31
CA ILE A 123 -4.64 -2.38 -8.77
C ILE A 123 -5.96 -2.73 -9.45
N ALA A 124 -6.25 -4.03 -9.54
CA ALA A 124 -7.55 -4.47 -10.00
C ALA A 124 -8.08 -5.62 -9.17
N GLY A 125 -9.40 -5.67 -9.03
CA GLY A 125 -10.11 -6.65 -8.22
C GLY A 125 -11.57 -6.77 -8.64
N PRO A 126 -12.40 -7.40 -7.79
CA PRO A 126 -13.85 -7.45 -7.99
C PRO A 126 -14.44 -6.05 -8.11
N SER A 127 -15.33 -5.84 -9.08
CA SER A 127 -16.13 -4.63 -9.16
C SER A 127 -17.27 -4.69 -8.13
N PRO A 128 -17.55 -3.62 -7.36
CA PRO A 128 -18.78 -3.52 -6.56
C PRO A 128 -20.02 -3.28 -7.46
N ARG A 129 -19.83 -3.09 -8.77
CA ARG A 129 -20.88 -2.74 -9.75
C ARG A 129 -21.28 -3.90 -10.66
N GLY A 130 -20.85 -5.13 -10.36
CA GLY A 130 -21.26 -6.33 -11.09
C GLY A 130 -20.19 -7.41 -11.16
N SER A 131 -20.48 -8.49 -11.88
CA SER A 131 -19.60 -9.66 -12.02
C SER A 131 -18.48 -9.46 -13.05
N HIS A 132 -17.72 -8.37 -12.92
CA HIS A 132 -16.56 -8.07 -13.75
C HIS A 132 -15.41 -7.50 -12.90
N LYS A 133 -14.22 -7.39 -13.50
CA LYS A 133 -13.07 -6.75 -12.84
C LYS A 133 -13.18 -5.23 -12.95
N HIS A 134 -12.59 -4.53 -11.98
CA HIS A 134 -12.44 -3.08 -11.96
C HIS A 134 -10.99 -2.71 -11.66
N CYS A 135 -10.51 -1.60 -12.21
CA CYS A 135 -9.16 -1.08 -11.96
C CYS A 135 -9.26 0.26 -11.23
N VAL A 136 -8.38 0.49 -10.27
CA VAL A 136 -8.23 1.77 -9.56
C VAL A 136 -6.75 2.11 -9.46
N VAL A 137 -6.42 3.39 -9.27
CA VAL A 137 -5.06 3.82 -8.96
C VAL A 137 -4.82 3.68 -7.47
N ALA A 138 -3.66 3.16 -7.12
CA ALA A 138 -3.27 2.89 -5.74
C ALA A 138 -1.83 3.33 -5.48
N GLU A 139 -1.51 3.37 -4.20
CA GLU A 139 -0.18 3.59 -3.66
C GLU A 139 0.29 2.29 -2.99
N ALA A 140 1.50 1.85 -3.30
CA ALA A 140 2.15 0.73 -2.62
C ALA A 140 3.10 1.23 -1.53
N CYS A 141 3.06 0.60 -0.35
CA CYS A 141 3.93 0.89 0.78
C CYS A 141 4.18 -0.40 1.57
N GLY A 142 5.45 -0.81 1.71
CA GLY A 142 5.77 -2.15 2.21
C GLY A 142 5.08 -3.20 1.33
N THR A 143 4.34 -4.13 1.93
CA THR A 143 3.54 -5.12 1.20
C THR A 143 2.10 -4.68 0.95
N GLY A 144 1.71 -3.51 1.46
CA GLY A 144 0.35 -3.00 1.41
C GLY A 144 0.03 -2.20 0.15
N LEU A 145 -1.25 -2.18 -0.21
CA LEU A 145 -1.80 -1.43 -1.33
C LEU A 145 -2.96 -0.57 -0.81
N ARG A 146 -2.95 0.72 -1.13
CA ARG A 146 -4.02 1.65 -0.76
C ARG A 146 -4.59 2.32 -2.00
N GLY A 147 -5.86 2.12 -2.29
CA GLY A 147 -6.55 2.86 -3.35
C GLY A 147 -6.53 4.36 -3.07
N ILE A 148 -6.13 5.15 -4.07
CA ILE A 148 -6.05 6.62 -3.98
C ILE A 148 -6.96 7.31 -4.99
N MET A 149 -7.34 6.65 -6.09
CA MET A 149 -8.29 7.19 -7.06
C MET A 149 -9.02 6.07 -7.81
N ASP A 150 -10.35 6.14 -7.84
CA ASP A 150 -11.20 5.27 -8.63
C ASP A 150 -11.66 6.07 -9.88
N PRO A 151 -11.41 5.58 -11.11
CA PRO A 151 -11.84 6.28 -12.33
C PRO A 151 -13.36 6.30 -12.50
N HIS A 152 -14.11 5.49 -11.74
CA HIS A 152 -15.57 5.53 -11.75
C HIS A 152 -16.09 6.75 -10.97
N PRO A 153 -17.07 7.52 -11.47
CA PRO A 153 -17.55 8.75 -10.82
C PRO A 153 -18.14 8.59 -9.41
N ASP A 154 -18.54 7.37 -9.02
CA ASP A 154 -19.06 7.07 -7.67
C ASP A 154 -17.95 6.89 -6.62
N ALA A 155 -16.69 6.81 -7.05
CA ALA A 155 -15.50 6.60 -6.23
C ALA A 155 -15.57 5.44 -5.21
N THR A 156 -16.37 4.39 -5.47
CA THR A 156 -16.61 3.31 -4.48
C THR A 156 -15.46 2.30 -4.37
N MET A 157 -14.38 2.46 -5.15
CA MET A 157 -13.17 1.61 -5.14
C MET A 157 -13.48 0.17 -5.55
N LEU A 158 -12.71 -0.82 -5.07
CA LEU A 158 -12.91 -2.24 -5.38
C LEU A 158 -13.94 -2.86 -4.41
N GLY A 159 -14.71 -3.83 -4.90
CA GLY A 159 -15.70 -4.58 -4.10
C GLY A 159 -15.09 -5.72 -3.27
N GLY A 160 -13.77 -5.87 -3.26
CA GLY A 160 -13.03 -6.90 -2.55
C GLY A 160 -11.51 -6.72 -2.70
N PRO A 161 -10.71 -7.66 -2.16
CA PRO A 161 -9.26 -7.58 -2.25
C PRO A 161 -8.78 -7.49 -3.72
N PRO A 162 -7.76 -6.67 -4.02
CA PRO A 162 -7.18 -6.65 -5.34
C PRO A 162 -6.52 -8.01 -5.66
N VAL A 163 -6.64 -8.44 -6.92
CA VAL A 163 -6.09 -9.71 -7.41
C VAL A 163 -4.80 -9.54 -8.21
N TRP A 164 -4.51 -8.31 -8.65
CA TRP A 164 -3.21 -7.95 -9.21
C TRP A 164 -2.88 -6.47 -8.97
N ALA A 165 -1.58 -6.17 -8.93
CA ALA A 165 -1.02 -4.83 -8.96
C ALA A 165 -0.13 -4.65 -10.20
N GLY A 166 -0.12 -3.45 -10.77
CA GLY A 166 0.59 -3.09 -11.99
C GLY A 166 1.46 -1.87 -11.74
N PHE A 167 2.78 -2.05 -11.91
CA PHE A 167 3.78 -1.02 -11.64
C PHE A 167 4.36 -0.49 -12.95
N PHE A 168 4.58 0.82 -12.99
CA PHE A 168 5.32 1.48 -14.05
C PHE A 168 6.81 1.40 -13.74
N VAL A 169 7.59 0.81 -14.65
CA VAL A 169 9.04 0.67 -14.47
C VAL A 169 9.75 1.48 -15.55
N LYS A 170 10.82 2.20 -15.18
CA LYS A 170 11.64 2.88 -16.18
C LYS A 170 12.35 1.82 -17.02
N LEU A 171 12.30 1.95 -18.34
CA LEU A 171 13.14 1.15 -19.21
C LEU A 171 14.48 1.85 -19.33
N ASP A 172 15.56 1.14 -19.01
CA ASP A 172 16.89 1.66 -19.29
C ASP A 172 17.05 1.82 -20.79
N PRO A 173 17.42 3.02 -21.29
CA PRO A 173 17.73 3.19 -22.69
C PRO A 173 18.92 2.29 -23.04
N LYS A 174 18.77 1.52 -24.10
CA LYS A 174 19.88 0.79 -24.72
C LYS A 174 20.87 1.77 -25.35
#